data_AF-X1Q6Q2-F1
#
_entry.id   AF-X1Q6Q2-F1
#
_cell.length_a   1.000
_cell.length_b   1.000
_cell.length_c   1.000
_cell.angle_alpha   90.00
_cell.angle_beta   90.00
_cell.angle_gamma   90.00
#
_symmetry.space_group_name_H-M   'P 1'
#
loop_
_entity.id
_entity.type
_entity.pdbx_description
1 polymer ?
#
loop_
_entity_poly.entity_id
_entity_poly.type
_entity_poly.pdbx_seq_one_letter_code
_entity_poly.pdbx_strand_id
1 'polypeptide(L)' 'MKILWTPWRIKYILGKKEGCIFCDKVKKNKDRENYVLLRGKSAFV' A
#
# COMPACT_ATOMS: atom_id res chain seq x y z
N MET A 1 -15.14 -21.54 6.06
CA MET A 1 -14.30 -20.33 5.90
C MET A 1 -12.87 -20.78 5.59
N LYS A 2 -12.23 -20.28 4.52
CA LYS A 2 -10.82 -20.62 4.22
C LYS A 2 -9.92 -19.55 4.84
N ILE A 3 -9.03 -19.95 5.76
CA ILE A 3 -8.10 -19.03 6.43
C ILE A 3 -6.83 -18.92 5.59
N LEU A 4 -6.52 -17.71 5.12
CA LEU A 4 -5.21 -17.40 4.56
C LEU A 4 -4.30 -16.86 5.67
N TRP A 5 -3.22 -17.58 5.94
CA TRP A 5 -2.21 -17.16 6.91
C TRP A 5 -1.17 -16.26 6.26
N THR A 6 -0.85 -15.14 6.91
CA THR A 6 0.22 -14.23 6.49
C THR A 6 1.10 -13.87 7.69
N PRO A 7 2.41 -14.23 7.69
CA PRO A 7 3.29 -14.10 8.86
C PRO A 7 3.56 -12.65 9.28
N TRP A 8 3.37 -11.69 8.37
CA TRP A 8 3.61 -10.27 8.60
C TRP A 8 2.40 -9.52 9.20
N ARG A 9 1.20 -10.10 9.16
CA ARG A 9 -0.06 -9.38 9.41
C ARG A 9 -0.14 -8.75 10.80
N ILE A 10 0.18 -9.50 11.85
CA ILE A 10 0.04 -8.99 13.23
C ILE A 10 0.97 -7.82 13.49
N LYS A 11 2.21 -7.89 12.96
CA LYS A 11 3.20 -6.82 13.06
C LYS A 11 2.74 -5.56 12.31
N TYR A 12 2.14 -5.72 11.14
CA TYR A 12 1.62 -4.59 10.36
C TYR A 12 0.42 -3.92 11.03
N ILE A 13 -0.54 -4.71 11.56
CA ILE A 13 -1.73 -4.17 12.21
C ILE A 13 -1.37 -3.38 13.47
N LEU A 14 -0.52 -3.94 14.33
CA LEU A 14 -0.12 -3.32 15.60
C LEU A 14 1.00 -2.27 15.45
N GLY A 15 1.69 -2.24 14.31
CA GLY A 15 2.75 -1.28 14.05
C GLY A 15 2.27 0.16 13.89
N LYS A 16 3.17 1.11 14.20
CA LYS A 16 2.96 2.54 13.99
C LYS A 16 2.69 2.81 12.50
N LYS A 17 1.68 3.63 12.22
CA LYS A 17 1.34 4.08 10.88
C LYS A 17 1.67 5.55 10.78
N GLU A 18 2.48 5.92 9.79
CA GLU A 18 2.84 7.30 9.51
C GLU A 18 2.24 7.71 8.17
N GLY A 19 1.47 8.79 8.17
CA GLY A 19 0.83 9.33 6.97
C GLY A 19 -0.22 8.41 6.35
N CYS A 20 -0.53 8.68 5.08
CA CYS A 20 -1.48 7.94 4.27
C CYS A 20 -0.74 7.35 3.07
N ILE A 21 -0.54 6.03 3.06
CA ILE A 21 0.22 5.36 1.99
C ILE A 21 -0.36 5.66 0.60
N PHE A 22 -1.68 5.68 0.46
CA PHE A 22 -2.34 5.97 -0.82
C PHE A 22 -2.19 7.43 -1.25
N CYS A 23 -2.15 8.36 -0.30
CA CYS A 23 -2.06 9.80 -0.55
C CYS A 23 -0.61 10.22 -0.81
N ASP A 24 0.33 9.70 -0.03
CA ASP A 24 1.72 10.15 -0.01
C ASP A 24 2.54 9.48 -1.10
N LYS A 25 2.24 8.20 -1.41
CA LYS A 25 2.98 7.45 -2.43
C LYS A 25 2.54 7.83 -3.83
N VAL A 26 1.24 8.05 -4.06
CA VAL A 26 0.74 8.43 -5.39
C VAL A 26 1.25 9.80 -5.84
N LYS A 27 1.52 10.73 -4.91
CA LYS A 27 2.08 12.05 -5.22
C LYS A 27 3.55 12.02 -5.63
N LYS A 28 4.27 10.93 -5.33
CA LYS A 28 5.67 10.75 -5.71
C LYS A 28 5.73 10.14 -7.12
N ASN A 29 6.48 10.76 -8.02
CA ASN A 29 6.76 10.21 -9.36
C ASN A 29 7.83 9.11 -9.30
N LYS A 30 7.57 8.07 -8.50
CA LYS A 30 8.49 6.96 -8.17
C LYS A 30 7.72 5.65 -8.17
N ASP A 31 7.13 5.33 -9.32
CA ASP A 31 6.11 4.30 -9.43
C ASP A 31 6.67 2.91 -9.12
N ARG A 32 7.88 2.62 -9.61
CA ARG A 32 8.56 1.35 -9.35
C ARG A 32 8.85 1.14 -7.86
N GLU A 33 9.32 2.16 -7.15
CA GLU A 33 9.64 2.07 -5.72
C GLU A 33 8.38 2.05 -4.84
N ASN A 34 7.29 2.65 -5.31
CA ASN A 34 6.02 2.70 -4.60
C ASN A 34 5.07 1.56 -5.00
N TYR A 35 5.48 0.69 -5.92
CA TYR A 35 4.67 -0.41 -6.46
C TYR A 35 3.35 0.07 -7.10
N VAL A 36 3.39 1.23 -7.78
CA VAL A 36 2.29 1.70 -8.62
C VAL A 36 2.51 1.13 -10.01
N LEU A 37 1.56 0.33 -10.48
CA LEU A 37 1.58 -0.32 -11.80
C LEU A 37 0.96 0.58 -12.88
N LEU A 38 -0.16 1.25 -12.57
CA LEU A 38 -0.90 2.08 -13.52
C LEU A 38 -1.56 3.29 -12.84
N ARG A 39 -1.50 4.44 -13.51
CA ARG A 39 -2.19 5.68 -13.09
C ARG A 39 -3.37 5.97 -14.01
N GLY A 40 -4.57 5.90 -13.46
CA GLY A 40 -5.81 6.33 -14.11
C GLY A 40 -6.23 7.74 -13.70
N LYS A 41 -7.32 8.22 -14.28
CA LYS A 41 -7.85 9.57 -14.01
C LYS A 41 -8.36 9.75 -12.57
N SER A 42 -8.97 8.72 -12.00
CA SER A 42 -9.61 8.75 -10.67
C SER A 42 -9.11 7.66 -9.72
N ALA A 43 -8.23 6.77 -10.19
CA ALA A 43 -7.72 5.63 -9.42
C ALA A 43 -6.33 5.23 -9.92
N PHE A 44 -5.63 4.43 -9.12
CA PHE A 44 -4.37 3.80 -9.50
C PHE A 44 -4.38 2.33 -9.09
N VAL A 45 -3.61 1.54 -9.81
CA VAL A 45 -3.32 0.13 -9.52
C VAL A 45 -1.86 0.02 -9.19
#